data_AF-A0A3N5HJH5-F1
#
_entry.id   AF-A0A3N5HJH5-F1
#
_cell.length_a   1.000
_cell.length_b   1.000
_cell.length_c   1.000
_cell.angle_alpha   90.00
_cell.angle_beta   90.00
_cell.angle_gamma   90.00
#
_symmetry.space_group_name_H-M   'P 1'
#
loop_
_entity.id
_entity.type
_entity.pdbx_description
1 polymer ?
#
loop_
_entity_poly.entity_id
_entity_poly.type
_entity_poly.pdbx_seq_one_letter_code
_entity_poly.pdbx_strand_id
1 'polypeptide(L)'
;MNDNAYTNWMARFNLERAVEAVAWLRRAFPPAWDGLVERLALAPDEPQQWAAVAADLYCPGPNARGVIEQFAGFFDLEDYPLPTGERFKAPVSRLFDWDRINRLKLIKQADVLMLLHVFPEAFPPEVVAANYRYYEPITDHG
;
A
#
# COMPACT_ATOMS: atom_id res chain seq x y z
N MET A 1 -7.90 10.37 3.28
CA MET A 1 -7.82 8.92 3.56
C MET A 1 -6.70 8.71 4.57
N ASN A 2 -6.86 7.78 5.51
CA ASN A 2 -5.84 7.42 6.52
C ASN A 2 -5.55 5.91 6.42
N ASP A 3 -4.33 5.50 6.76
CA ASP A 3 -3.93 4.08 6.84
C ASP A 3 -4.20 3.27 5.58
N ASN A 4 -3.82 3.82 4.42
CA ASN A 4 -3.93 3.09 3.16
C ASN A 4 -3.03 1.84 3.18
N ALA A 5 -3.62 0.68 2.87
CA ALA A 5 -2.94 -0.61 3.00
C ALA A 5 -1.68 -0.69 2.13
N TYR A 6 -1.78 -0.34 0.85
CA TYR A 6 -0.63 -0.34 -0.06
C TYR A 6 0.48 0.58 0.45
N THR A 7 0.13 1.81 0.81
CA THR A 7 1.07 2.83 1.27
C THR A 7 1.80 2.39 2.54
N ASN A 8 1.06 1.94 3.56
CA ASN A 8 1.67 1.58 4.83
C ASN A 8 2.57 0.34 4.71
N TRP A 9 2.16 -0.68 3.95
CA TRP A 9 2.99 -1.85 3.68
C TRP A 9 4.26 -1.49 2.90
N MET A 10 4.15 -0.69 1.85
CA MET A 10 5.32 -0.22 1.07
C MET A 10 6.26 0.63 1.93
N ALA A 11 5.72 1.50 2.78
CA ALA A 11 6.51 2.32 3.70
C ALA A 11 7.27 1.46 4.71
N ARG A 12 6.60 0.50 5.35
CA ARG A 12 7.25 -0.47 6.25
C ARG A 12 8.37 -1.21 5.52
N PHE A 13 8.06 -1.79 4.36
CA PHE A 13 9.04 -2.53 3.56
C PHE A 13 10.26 -1.66 3.22
N ASN A 14 10.05 -0.42 2.79
CA ASN A 14 11.15 0.49 2.47
C ASN A 14 12.04 0.79 3.69
N LEU A 15 11.45 1.06 4.85
CA LEU A 15 12.19 1.31 6.09
C LEU A 15 13.01 0.08 6.51
N GLU A 16 12.41 -1.11 6.46
CA GLU A 16 13.12 -2.37 6.75
C GLU A 16 14.31 -2.58 5.80
N ARG A 17 14.11 -2.40 4.49
CA ARG A 17 15.19 -2.52 3.49
C ARG A 17 16.28 -1.48 3.71
N ALA A 18 15.93 -0.26 4.11
CA ALA A 18 16.91 0.78 4.43
C ALA A 18 17.79 0.37 5.61
N VAL A 19 17.21 -0.17 6.69
CA VAL A 19 17.94 -0.67 7.86
C VAL A 19 18.89 -1.81 7.47
N GLU A 20 18.42 -2.75 6.67
CA GLU A 20 19.25 -3.85 6.16
C GLU A 20 20.38 -3.35 5.27
N ALA A 21 20.10 -2.40 4.38
CA ALA A 21 21.10 -1.80 3.50
C ALA A 21 22.20 -1.09 4.31
N VAL A 22 21.84 -0.35 5.36
CA VAL A 22 22.81 0.28 6.27
C VAL A 22 23.69 -0.78 6.94
N ALA A 23 23.08 -1.83 7.51
CA ALA A 23 23.82 -2.90 8.18
C ALA A 23 24.78 -3.62 7.22
N TRP A 24 24.35 -3.85 5.99
CA TRP A 24 25.17 -4.46 4.94
C TRP A 24 26.31 -3.55 4.49
N LEU A 25 26.05 -2.27 4.19
CA LEU A 25 27.07 -1.30 3.75
C LEU A 25 28.14 -1.07 4.82
N ARG A 26 27.74 -0.92 6.10
CA ARG A 26 28.67 -0.78 7.22
C ARG A 26 29.64 -1.95 7.33
N ARG A 27 29.17 -3.17 7.03
CA ARG A 27 29.97 -4.40 7.13
C ARG A 27 30.83 -4.65 5.88
N ALA A 28 30.25 -4.48 4.70
CA ALA A 28 30.85 -4.90 3.44
C ALA A 28 31.62 -3.77 2.73
N PHE A 29 31.23 -2.51 2.91
CA PHE A 29 31.80 -1.35 2.22
C PHE A 29 31.93 -0.10 3.12
N PRO A 30 32.73 -0.15 4.20
CA PRO A 30 32.82 0.96 5.16
C PRO A 30 33.13 2.33 4.53
N PRO A 31 34.10 2.46 3.58
CA PRO A 31 34.37 3.77 2.97
C PRO A 31 33.18 4.34 2.16
N ALA A 32 32.38 3.47 1.53
CA ALA A 32 31.19 3.89 0.79
C ALA A 32 30.07 4.32 1.75
N TRP A 33 29.95 3.63 2.89
CA TRP A 33 29.05 4.03 3.97
C TRP A 33 29.40 5.42 4.51
N ASP A 34 30.67 5.68 4.82
CA ASP A 34 31.10 6.97 5.36
C ASP A 34 30.81 8.12 4.37
N GLY A 35 31.11 7.92 3.08
CA GLY A 35 30.77 8.89 2.04
C GLY A 35 29.26 9.11 1.86
N LEU A 36 28.43 8.07 2.08
CA LEU A 36 26.97 8.21 2.06
C LEU A 36 26.46 9.01 3.25
N VAL A 37 26.99 8.76 4.44
CA VAL A 37 26.64 9.52 5.66
C VAL A 37 26.92 11.00 5.48
N GLU A 38 28.09 11.35 4.94
CA GLU A 38 28.45 12.75 4.68
C GLU A 38 27.54 13.37 3.62
N ARG A 39 27.34 12.70 2.49
CA ARG A 39 26.56 13.24 1.36
C ARG A 39 25.09 13.42 1.69
N LEU A 40 24.51 12.52 2.46
CA LEU A 40 23.10 12.53 2.83
C LEU A 40 22.86 13.21 4.20
N ALA A 41 23.93 13.61 4.89
CA ALA A 41 23.89 14.15 6.25
C ALA A 41 23.10 13.26 7.24
N LEU A 42 23.29 11.94 7.16
CA LEU A 42 22.55 10.97 7.98
C LEU A 42 22.96 11.07 9.45
N ALA A 43 21.96 11.23 10.33
CA ALA A 43 22.22 11.17 11.76
C ALA A 43 22.57 9.73 12.21
N PRO A 44 23.40 9.55 13.26
CA PRO A 44 23.81 8.21 13.71
C PRO A 44 22.67 7.31 14.18
N ASP A 45 21.57 7.90 14.64
CA ASP A 45 20.40 7.25 15.23
C ASP A 45 19.22 7.07 14.25
N GLU A 46 19.27 7.68 13.06
CA GLU A 46 18.23 7.56 12.04
C GLU A 46 17.87 6.10 11.70
N PRO A 47 18.83 5.18 11.48
CA PRO A 47 18.50 3.78 11.21
C PRO A 47 17.67 3.12 12.32
N GLN A 48 17.93 3.47 13.58
CA GLN A 48 17.19 2.96 14.73
C GLN A 48 15.78 3.54 14.76
N GLN A 49 15.62 4.83 14.40
CA GLN A 49 14.31 5.45 14.27
C GLN A 49 13.49 4.81 13.13
N TRP A 50 14.10 4.54 11.98
CA TRP A 50 13.43 3.86 10.88
C TRP A 50 12.95 2.46 11.28
N ALA A 51 13.78 1.71 11.99
CA ALA A 51 13.40 0.39 12.51
C ALA A 51 12.21 0.47 13.47
N ALA A 52 12.21 1.44 14.39
CA ALA A 52 11.11 1.66 15.33
C ALA A 52 9.81 2.01 14.59
N VAL A 53 9.87 2.96 13.63
CA VAL A 53 8.71 3.32 12.82
C VAL A 53 8.20 2.13 12.02
N ALA A 54 9.07 1.32 11.40
CA ALA A 54 8.66 0.15 10.63
C ALA A 54 7.91 -0.88 11.50
N ALA A 55 8.41 -1.11 12.72
CA ALA A 55 7.81 -2.04 13.68
C ALA A 55 6.42 -1.57 14.17
N ASP A 56 6.27 -0.27 14.42
CA ASP A 56 5.05 0.31 14.99
C ASP A 56 4.01 0.72 13.93
N LEU A 57 4.41 0.87 12.66
CA LEU A 57 3.52 1.32 11.59
C LEU A 57 2.34 0.36 11.44
N TYR A 58 1.11 0.86 11.50
CA TYR A 58 -0.07 0.03 11.30
C TYR A 58 -0.17 -0.40 9.84
N CYS A 59 -0.28 -1.72 9.60
CA CYS A 59 -0.48 -2.29 8.27
C CYS A 59 -1.79 -3.08 8.26
N PRO A 60 -2.84 -2.62 7.54
CA PRO A 60 -4.09 -3.36 7.43
C PRO A 60 -3.85 -4.81 6.98
N GLY A 61 -4.47 -5.74 7.69
CA GLY A 61 -4.46 -7.16 7.38
C GLY A 61 -5.82 -7.66 6.88
N PRO A 62 -5.91 -8.92 6.43
CA PRO A 62 -7.18 -9.50 6.00
C PRO A 62 -8.13 -9.66 7.19
N ASN A 63 -9.40 -9.29 6.99
CA ASN A 63 -10.47 -9.54 7.96
C ASN A 63 -10.93 -11.01 7.95
N ALA A 64 -11.97 -11.35 8.70
CA ALA A 64 -12.54 -12.71 8.76
C ALA A 64 -13.02 -13.27 7.40
N ARG A 65 -13.22 -12.43 6.38
CA ARG A 65 -13.57 -12.82 5.01
C ARG A 65 -12.36 -12.92 4.08
N GLY A 66 -11.15 -12.69 4.61
CA GLY A 66 -9.91 -12.67 3.83
C GLY A 66 -9.69 -11.36 3.05
N VAL A 67 -10.51 -10.31 3.26
CA VAL A 67 -10.41 -9.04 2.53
C VAL A 67 -9.63 -8.02 3.37
N ILE A 68 -8.63 -7.40 2.77
CA ILE A 68 -7.83 -6.32 3.37
C ILE A 68 -8.56 -5.01 3.10
N GLU A 69 -8.70 -4.16 4.10
CA GLU A 69 -9.32 -2.84 3.90
C GLU A 69 -8.36 -1.89 3.16
N GLN A 70 -8.84 -1.17 2.14
CA GLN A 70 -8.00 -0.29 1.33
C GLN A 70 -7.42 0.88 2.13
N PHE A 71 -8.24 1.49 2.98
CA PHE A 71 -7.88 2.53 3.93
C PHE A 71 -8.92 2.55 5.06
N ALA A 72 -8.60 3.15 6.21
CA ALA A 72 -9.51 3.16 7.35
C ALA A 72 -10.89 3.76 7.01
N GLY A 73 -11.95 2.96 7.15
CA GLY A 73 -13.34 3.35 6.86
C GLY A 73 -13.77 3.13 5.41
N PHE A 74 -12.95 2.48 4.57
CA PHE A 74 -13.32 2.14 3.20
C PHE A 74 -14.55 1.23 3.15
N PHE A 75 -14.68 0.28 4.08
CA PHE A 75 -15.82 -0.63 4.09
C PHE A 75 -17.17 0.06 4.39
N ASP A 76 -17.13 1.23 5.03
CA ASP A 76 -18.31 2.02 5.41
C ASP A 76 -18.79 2.95 4.29
N LEU A 77 -18.05 3.05 3.19
CA LEU A 77 -18.45 3.83 2.01
C LEU A 77 -19.67 3.22 1.31
N GLU A 78 -20.40 4.04 0.58
CA GLU A 78 -21.58 3.63 -0.19
C GLU A 78 -21.17 2.73 -1.37
N ASP A 79 -21.88 1.62 -1.55
CA ASP A 79 -21.65 0.75 -2.70
C ASP A 79 -22.07 1.45 -4.00
N TYR A 80 -21.24 1.38 -5.03
CA TYR A 80 -21.58 1.87 -6.37
C TYR A 80 -21.69 0.69 -7.34
N PRO A 81 -22.86 0.46 -7.97
CA PRO A 81 -23.02 -0.62 -8.94
C PRO A 81 -22.34 -0.22 -10.25
N LEU A 82 -21.04 -0.50 -10.36
CA LEU A 82 -20.24 -0.23 -11.56
C LEU A 82 -20.62 -1.22 -12.68
N PRO A 83 -21.36 -0.78 -13.73
CA PRO A 83 -21.78 -1.70 -14.80
C PRO A 83 -20.58 -2.22 -15.56
N THR A 84 -20.55 -3.52 -15.90
CA THR A 84 -19.42 -4.14 -16.61
C THR A 84 -19.07 -3.41 -17.91
N GLY A 85 -20.08 -2.90 -18.63
CA GLY A 85 -19.89 -2.13 -19.86
C GLY A 85 -19.32 -0.71 -19.69
N GLU A 86 -19.13 -0.24 -18.45
CA GLU A 86 -18.54 1.06 -18.13
C GLU A 86 -17.11 0.95 -17.58
N ARG A 87 -16.72 -0.23 -17.10
CA ARG A 87 -15.40 -0.53 -16.51
C ARG A 87 -14.18 -0.33 -17.41
N PHE A 88 -14.36 -0.06 -18.70
CA PHE A 88 -13.25 0.14 -19.65
C PHE A 88 -13.45 1.38 -20.52
N LYS A 89 -14.35 2.27 -20.08
CA LYS A 89 -14.65 3.53 -20.76
C LYS A 89 -13.90 4.68 -20.11
N ALA A 90 -14.32 5.92 -20.38
CA ALA A 90 -13.81 7.07 -19.66
C ALA A 90 -14.03 6.89 -18.14
N PRO A 91 -13.11 7.40 -17.29
CA PRO A 91 -13.18 7.19 -15.84
C PRO A 91 -14.54 7.61 -15.30
N VAL A 92 -15.19 6.71 -14.58
CA VAL A 92 -16.53 6.94 -14.02
C VAL A 92 -16.48 8.07 -12.99
N SER A 93 -15.31 8.31 -12.41
CA SER A 93 -15.04 9.49 -11.57
C SER A 93 -15.36 10.83 -12.24
N ARG A 94 -15.38 10.92 -13.57
CA ARG A 94 -15.74 12.15 -14.29
C ARG A 94 -17.24 12.44 -14.31
N LEU A 95 -18.08 11.48 -13.92
CA LEU A 95 -19.53 11.63 -13.85
C LEU A 95 -20.00 12.26 -12.53
N PHE A 96 -19.08 12.44 -11.57
CA PHE A 96 -19.38 12.91 -10.22
C PHE A 96 -18.47 14.06 -9.82
N ASP A 97 -18.93 14.85 -8.85
CA ASP A 97 -18.05 15.78 -8.15
C ASP A 97 -17.14 15.04 -7.14
N TRP A 98 -16.16 15.77 -6.61
CA TRP A 98 -15.20 15.24 -5.66
C TRP A 98 -15.82 14.78 -4.33
N ASP A 99 -16.88 15.44 -3.87
CA ASP A 99 -17.51 15.09 -2.60
C ASP A 99 -18.27 13.77 -2.71
N ARG A 100 -18.87 13.50 -3.86
CA ARG A 100 -19.59 12.27 -4.14
C ARG A 100 -18.64 11.11 -4.42
N ILE A 101 -17.60 11.29 -5.24
CA ILE A 101 -16.67 10.18 -5.56
C ILE A 101 -15.96 9.65 -4.30
N ASN A 102 -15.65 10.51 -3.33
CA ASN A 102 -14.99 10.13 -2.08
C ASN A 102 -15.89 9.37 -1.09
N ARG A 103 -17.19 9.27 -1.36
CA ARG A 103 -18.16 8.52 -0.55
C ARG A 103 -18.52 7.17 -1.14
N LEU A 104 -18.07 6.88 -2.36
CA LEU A 104 -18.40 5.67 -3.09
C LEU A 104 -17.26 4.65 -3.01
N LYS A 105 -17.61 3.35 -2.94
CA LYS A 105 -16.71 2.24 -3.24
C LYS A 105 -16.48 2.14 -4.75
N LEU A 106 -15.80 3.12 -5.31
CA LEU A 106 -15.38 3.15 -6.71
C LEU A 106 -13.89 3.43 -6.79
N ILE A 107 -13.15 2.48 -7.37
CA ILE A 107 -11.69 2.52 -7.41
C ILE A 107 -11.25 2.75 -8.85
N LYS A 108 -10.28 3.64 -9.03
CA LYS A 108 -9.78 3.94 -10.37
C LYS A 108 -8.88 2.82 -10.91
N GLN A 109 -7.91 2.41 -10.10
CA GLN A 109 -6.85 1.48 -10.48
C GLN A 109 -6.47 0.61 -9.28
N ALA A 110 -5.74 -0.48 -9.52
CA ALA A 110 -5.33 -1.42 -8.48
C ALA A 110 -4.63 -0.72 -7.30
N ASP A 111 -5.13 -0.95 -6.08
CA ASP A 111 -4.55 -0.49 -4.82
C ASP A 111 -4.22 -1.71 -3.94
N VAL A 112 -5.21 -2.31 -3.25
CA VAL A 112 -5.02 -3.57 -2.50
C VAL A 112 -4.56 -4.70 -3.43
N LEU A 113 -5.04 -4.75 -4.68
CA LEU A 113 -4.54 -5.74 -5.64
C LEU A 113 -3.08 -5.51 -6.03
N MET A 114 -2.61 -4.26 -6.04
CA MET A 114 -1.20 -3.94 -6.26
C MET A 114 -0.35 -4.37 -5.05
N LEU A 115 -0.87 -4.21 -3.82
CA LEU A 115 -0.21 -4.71 -2.62
C LEU A 115 0.06 -6.21 -2.72
N LEU A 116 -0.97 -6.98 -3.05
CA LEU A 116 -0.88 -8.43 -3.18
C LEU A 116 0.07 -8.86 -4.31
N HIS A 117 0.14 -8.06 -5.39
CA HIS A 117 1.06 -8.31 -6.49
C HIS A 117 2.53 -8.07 -6.11
N VAL A 118 2.81 -7.03 -5.33
CA VAL A 118 4.18 -6.69 -4.91
C VAL A 118 4.70 -7.62 -3.82
N PHE A 119 3.82 -8.14 -2.95
CA PHE A 119 4.18 -9.05 -1.85
C PHE A 119 3.49 -10.42 -1.96
N PRO A 120 3.75 -11.20 -3.02
CA PRO A 120 3.05 -12.45 -3.27
C PRO A 120 3.31 -13.52 -2.19
N GLU A 121 4.45 -13.45 -1.50
CA GLU A 121 4.82 -14.38 -0.41
C GLU A 121 4.22 -13.99 0.94
N ALA A 122 3.74 -12.75 1.10
CA ALA A 122 3.18 -12.27 2.36
C ALA A 122 1.72 -12.70 2.57
N PHE A 123 1.04 -13.17 1.52
CA PHE A 123 -0.39 -13.46 1.57
C PHE A 123 -0.69 -14.86 1.01
N PRO A 124 -1.49 -15.66 1.72
CA PRO A 124 -1.97 -16.94 1.21
C PRO A 124 -2.81 -16.78 -0.07
N PRO A 125 -2.81 -17.77 -0.99
CA PRO A 125 -3.58 -17.71 -2.24
C PRO A 125 -5.08 -17.43 -2.03
N GLU A 126 -5.67 -17.91 -0.95
CA GLU A 126 -7.07 -17.67 -0.59
C GLU A 126 -7.36 -16.20 -0.25
N VAL A 127 -6.42 -15.50 0.40
CA VAL A 127 -6.50 -14.06 0.68
C VAL A 127 -6.40 -13.29 -0.64
N VAL A 128 -5.47 -13.69 -1.52
CA VAL A 128 -5.33 -13.08 -2.85
C VAL A 128 -6.64 -13.22 -3.64
N ALA A 129 -7.22 -14.43 -3.67
CA ALA A 129 -8.48 -14.68 -4.37
C ALA A 129 -9.67 -13.92 -3.76
N ALA A 130 -9.75 -13.80 -2.43
CA ALA A 130 -10.79 -13.05 -1.74
C ALA A 130 -10.75 -11.56 -2.09
N ASN A 131 -9.57 -10.95 -2.05
CA ASN A 131 -9.38 -9.54 -2.42
C ASN A 131 -9.62 -9.30 -3.90
N TYR A 132 -9.20 -10.20 -4.79
CA TYR A 132 -9.49 -10.09 -6.22
C TYR A 132 -11.00 -10.04 -6.48
N ARG A 133 -11.75 -10.98 -5.89
CA ARG A 133 -13.22 -11.03 -6.01
C ARG A 133 -13.91 -9.79 -5.43
N TYR A 134 -13.31 -9.15 -4.44
CA TYR A 134 -13.87 -7.96 -3.80
C TYR A 134 -13.56 -6.67 -4.58
N TYR A 135 -12.31 -6.49 -5.00
CA TYR A 135 -11.82 -5.22 -5.55
C TYR A 135 -11.94 -5.10 -7.07
N GLU A 136 -11.80 -6.20 -7.83
CA GLU A 136 -11.94 -6.15 -9.29
C GLU A 136 -13.32 -5.59 -9.71
N PRO A 137 -14.46 -6.02 -9.09
CA PRO A 137 -15.76 -5.60 -9.57
C PRO A 137 -16.07 -4.10 -9.42
N ILE A 138 -15.35 -3.42 -8.53
CA ILE A 138 -15.52 -2.01 -8.20
C ILE A 138 -14.38 -1.14 -8.76
N THR A 139 -13.52 -1.71 -9.62
CA THR A 139 -12.44 -0.98 -10.30
C THR A 139 -12.89 -0.55 -11.70
N ASP A 140 -12.72 0.73 -12.05
CA ASP A 140 -13.19 1.30 -13.33
C ASP A 140 -12.14 1.31 -14.46
N HIS A 141 -10.93 0.83 -14.16
CA HIS A 141 -9.79 0.72 -15.08
C HIS A 141 -9.49 2.00 -15.89
N GLY A 142 -9.82 3.18 -15.34
CA GLY A 142 -9.64 4.49 -15.98
C GLY A 142 -8.25 5.11 -15.85
#